data_AF-A0A1I3U7L6-F1
#
_entry.id   AF-A0A1I3U7L6-F1
#
_cell.length_a   1.000
_cell.length_b   1.000
_cell.length_c   1.000
_cell.angle_alpha   90.00
_cell.angle_beta   90.00
_cell.angle_gamma   90.00
#
_symmetry.space_group_name_H-M   'P 1'
#
loop_
_entity.id
_entity.type
_entity.pdbx_description
1 polymer ?
#
loop_
_entity_poly.entity_id
_entity_poly.type
_entity_poly.pdbx_seq_one_letter_code
_entity_poly.pdbx_strand_id
1 'polypeptide(L)'
;MMRRPMKPTIAHDDLLSLVPVGPHWTVDWAAIWPIWPELTTLDTCPQDPIHHAEGDVGTHTRMVVEALVADPDWQNLSPDDRSYLFWAAVLHDVGKPSVTLHEGNGRISSRGHSRVGASIARQLLWHARSPFAWREALCGIIAHHQLPFWLIERPDPVRLAIATSWRCRPDHLCLHAKADALGRLCHDQQAILESVSLAGLTFQEGGCLSTPFTFANDESRVAFLELDDRDPHYTAHEDFKCSVTVMAGLPGAGKDTWISRHRPDHPVVSLDLIRDELGVSATDNQGQVIQAAHERAREYLRAGTDFVWNATNVTRQNRSKVLRLLRDYGAWIEIVYLEVCPDQLRRQNRNRSDAVPNAVLDHLVRKLEPPEMWEAQKITVVSR
;
A
#
# COMPACT_ATOMS: atom_id res chain seq x y z
N MET A 1 -26.85 26.33 -11.50
CA MET A 1 -25.68 25.98 -10.66
C MET A 1 -24.51 25.73 -11.60
N MET A 2 -23.62 26.72 -11.78
CA MET A 2 -22.48 26.60 -12.69
C MET A 2 -21.56 25.48 -12.17
N ARG A 3 -21.32 24.45 -12.99
CA ARG A 3 -20.31 23.43 -12.69
C ARG A 3 -18.98 24.17 -12.50
N ARG A 4 -18.37 24.06 -11.31
CA ARG A 4 -16.97 24.41 -11.13
C ARG A 4 -16.19 23.69 -12.23
N PRO A 5 -15.31 24.37 -12.99
CA PRO A 5 -14.46 23.68 -13.94
C PRO A 5 -13.67 22.64 -13.15
N MET A 6 -13.78 21.36 -13.54
CA MET A 6 -12.89 20.34 -12.99
C MET A 6 -11.48 20.80 -13.33
N LYS A 7 -10.63 21.03 -12.32
CA LYS A 7 -9.20 21.20 -12.56
C LYS A 7 -8.76 20.02 -13.42
N PRO A 8 -7.92 20.22 -14.45
CA PRO A 8 -7.37 19.10 -15.19
C PRO A 8 -6.73 18.15 -14.18
N THR A 9 -7.21 16.91 -14.15
CA THR A 9 -6.65 15.86 -13.31
C THR A 9 -5.26 15.58 -13.86
N ILE A 10 -4.22 15.76 -13.03
CA ILE A 10 -2.86 15.42 -13.43
C ILE A 10 -2.80 13.95 -13.86
N ALA A 11 -2.14 13.66 -14.97
CA ALA A 11 -1.92 12.30 -15.45
C ALA A 11 -0.53 11.78 -15.05
N HIS A 12 -0.33 10.46 -15.17
CA HIS A 12 0.96 9.84 -14.86
C HIS A 12 2.12 10.44 -15.68
N ASP A 13 1.92 10.69 -16.96
CA ASP A 13 2.96 11.27 -17.82
C ASP A 13 3.35 12.70 -17.39
N ASP A 14 2.39 13.47 -16.87
CA ASP A 14 2.68 14.78 -16.28
C ASP A 14 3.58 14.63 -15.04
N LEU A 15 3.30 13.64 -14.18
CA LEU A 15 4.15 13.34 -13.02
C LEU A 15 5.57 12.94 -13.43
N LEU A 16 5.71 12.13 -14.48
CA LEU A 16 7.03 11.74 -15.01
C LEU A 16 7.79 12.93 -15.60
N SER A 17 7.09 13.86 -16.26
CA SER A 17 7.71 15.05 -16.87
C SER A 17 8.33 16.01 -15.84
N LEU A 18 7.90 15.92 -14.58
CA LEU A 18 8.36 16.76 -13.48
C LEU A 18 9.54 16.17 -12.71
N VAL A 19 9.95 14.93 -13.03
CA VAL A 19 11.14 14.31 -12.42
C VAL A 19 12.38 14.99 -13.00
N PRO A 20 13.30 15.53 -12.18
CA PRO A 20 14.49 16.19 -12.67
C PRO A 20 15.34 15.28 -13.57
N VAL A 21 15.87 15.85 -14.64
CA VAL A 21 16.75 15.16 -15.59
C VAL A 21 18.14 15.80 -15.63
N GLY A 22 19.16 14.96 -15.86
CA GLY A 22 20.53 15.40 -15.99
C GLY A 22 20.78 16.20 -17.28
N PRO A 23 21.83 17.04 -17.30
CA PRO A 23 22.84 17.21 -16.24
C PRO A 23 22.44 18.24 -15.17
N HIS A 24 21.29 18.93 -15.32
CA HIS A 24 20.94 20.06 -14.47
C HIS A 24 20.24 19.69 -13.16
N TRP A 25 19.52 18.56 -13.13
CA TRP A 25 18.91 18.00 -11.91
C TRP A 25 18.16 19.04 -11.07
N THR A 26 17.40 19.92 -11.71
CA THR A 26 16.70 21.03 -11.05
C THR A 26 15.24 20.66 -10.79
N VAL A 27 14.75 20.95 -9.59
CA VAL A 27 13.34 20.71 -9.20
C VAL A 27 12.47 21.92 -9.54
N ASP A 28 11.39 21.71 -10.30
CA ASP A 28 10.41 22.76 -10.58
C ASP A 28 9.33 22.80 -9.49
N TRP A 29 9.64 23.47 -8.38
CA TRP A 29 8.70 23.64 -7.27
C TRP A 29 7.42 24.39 -7.65
N ALA A 30 7.50 25.32 -8.62
CA ALA A 30 6.36 26.08 -9.08
C ALA A 30 5.36 25.20 -9.85
N ALA A 31 5.86 24.19 -10.57
CA ALA A 31 5.04 23.19 -11.23
C ALA A 31 4.56 22.09 -10.26
N ILE A 32 5.41 21.59 -9.37
CA ILE A 32 5.11 20.44 -8.50
C ILE A 32 4.12 20.79 -7.39
N TRP A 33 4.41 21.84 -6.62
CA TRP A 33 3.70 22.10 -5.37
C TRP A 33 2.19 22.38 -5.52
N PRO A 34 1.72 23.06 -6.60
CA PRO A 34 0.30 23.34 -6.79
C PRO A 34 -0.54 22.18 -7.33
N ILE A 35 0.08 21.04 -7.69
CA ILE A 35 -0.61 19.88 -8.31
C ILE A 35 -1.71 19.35 -7.41
N TRP A 36 -1.38 19.20 -6.12
CA TRP A 36 -2.28 18.64 -5.12
C TRP A 36 -2.38 19.59 -3.92
N PRO A 37 -3.60 19.98 -3.50
CA PRO A 37 -3.81 20.78 -2.29
C PRO A 37 -3.16 20.18 -1.03
N GLU A 38 -3.03 18.86 -0.99
CA GLU A 38 -2.35 18.11 0.06
C GLU A 38 -0.89 18.57 0.26
N LEU A 39 -0.17 18.91 -0.82
CA LEU A 39 1.20 19.45 -0.73
C LEU A 39 1.21 20.86 -0.14
N THR A 40 0.29 21.73 -0.58
CA THR A 40 0.20 23.10 -0.06
C THR A 40 -0.16 23.15 1.43
N THR A 41 -0.83 22.12 1.94
CA THR A 41 -1.18 22.03 3.37
C THR A 41 0.06 21.82 4.25
N LEU A 42 1.12 21.23 3.70
CA LEU A 42 2.37 20.95 4.42
C LEU A 42 3.09 22.22 4.89
N ASP A 43 2.98 23.31 4.12
CA ASP A 43 3.59 24.62 4.46
C ASP A 43 3.03 25.22 5.76
N THR A 44 1.90 24.71 6.25
CA THR A 44 1.27 25.17 7.50
C THR A 44 1.28 24.13 8.61
N CYS A 45 1.80 22.93 8.35
CA CYS A 45 1.88 21.88 9.34
C CYS A 45 3.19 22.04 10.14
N PRO A 46 3.12 22.42 11.43
CA PRO A 46 4.33 22.62 12.23
C PRO A 46 5.01 21.28 12.53
N GLN A 47 6.32 21.34 12.77
CA GLN A 47 7.12 20.22 13.24
C GLN A 47 7.78 20.50 14.59
N ASP A 48 8.31 19.44 15.20
CA ASP A 48 9.01 19.55 16.48
C ASP A 48 10.32 20.34 16.31
N PRO A 49 10.52 21.46 17.03
CA PRO A 49 11.65 22.36 16.78
C PRO A 49 13.02 21.78 17.15
N ILE A 50 13.08 20.65 17.87
CA ILE A 50 14.34 19.98 18.21
C ILE A 50 14.75 19.01 17.10
N HIS A 51 13.79 18.27 16.54
CA HIS A 51 14.06 17.29 15.48
C HIS A 51 13.92 17.87 14.06
N HIS A 52 13.30 19.05 13.94
CA HIS A 52 12.97 19.73 12.70
C HIS A 52 13.06 21.26 12.91
N ALA A 53 14.27 21.77 13.11
CA ALA A 53 14.50 23.20 13.30
C ALA A 53 14.17 24.04 12.05
N GLU A 54 13.98 23.40 10.89
CA GLU A 54 13.49 24.02 9.65
C GLU A 54 12.04 24.50 9.72
N GLY A 55 11.26 24.05 10.73
CA GLY A 55 9.96 24.62 11.07
C GLY A 55 8.76 23.78 10.64
N ASP A 56 8.44 23.77 9.34
CA ASP A 56 7.22 23.13 8.82
C ASP A 56 7.50 21.93 7.90
N VAL A 57 6.46 21.11 7.68
CA VAL A 57 6.57 19.89 6.89
C VAL A 57 6.87 20.19 5.41
N GLY A 58 6.35 21.30 4.88
CA GLY A 58 6.58 21.70 3.49
C GLY A 58 8.02 22.09 3.25
N THR A 59 8.60 22.90 4.13
CA THR A 59 10.02 23.27 4.11
C THR A 59 10.91 22.02 4.18
N HIS A 60 10.64 21.13 5.14
CA HIS A 60 11.36 19.86 5.27
C HIS A 60 11.27 19.01 4.00
N THR A 61 10.07 18.79 3.46
CA THR A 61 9.86 17.98 2.25
C THR A 61 10.69 18.49 1.07
N ARG A 62 10.77 19.82 0.88
CA ARG A 62 11.62 20.40 -0.18
C ARG A 62 13.09 20.11 0.06
N MET A 63 13.58 20.27 1.29
CA MET A 63 14.97 19.97 1.64
C MET A 63 15.33 18.49 1.41
N VAL A 64 14.42 17.57 1.75
CA VAL A 64 14.59 16.13 1.50
C VAL A 64 14.70 15.83 -0.01
N VAL A 65 13.82 16.41 -0.82
CA VAL A 65 13.83 16.20 -2.28
C VAL A 65 15.08 16.79 -2.92
N GLU A 66 15.52 17.99 -2.51
CA GLU A 66 16.76 18.59 -3.00
C GLU A 66 17.98 17.73 -2.62
N ALA A 67 18.03 17.20 -1.39
CA ALA A 67 19.08 16.27 -0.96
C ALA A 67 19.08 14.98 -1.78
N LEU A 68 17.90 14.41 -2.09
CA LEU A 68 17.76 13.22 -2.93
C LEU A 68 18.25 13.47 -4.36
N VAL A 69 17.82 14.58 -4.98
CA VAL A 69 18.12 14.91 -6.37
C VAL A 69 19.61 15.22 -6.57
N ALA A 70 20.27 15.78 -5.54
CA ALA A 70 21.71 16.00 -5.52
C ALA A 70 22.53 14.71 -5.33
N ASP A 71 21.91 13.60 -4.92
CA ASP A 71 22.61 12.34 -4.61
C ASP A 71 23.01 11.58 -5.90
N PRO A 72 24.31 11.32 -6.12
CA PRO A 72 24.76 10.53 -7.27
C PRO A 72 24.14 9.13 -7.35
N ASP A 73 23.84 8.50 -6.22
CA ASP A 73 23.23 7.17 -6.20
C ASP A 73 21.82 7.22 -6.80
N TRP A 74 21.05 8.28 -6.51
CA TRP A 74 19.74 8.51 -7.12
C TRP A 74 19.84 8.88 -8.60
N GLN A 75 20.81 9.71 -8.99
CA GLN A 75 21.02 10.12 -10.39
C GLN A 75 21.36 8.92 -11.29
N ASN A 76 22.07 7.93 -10.76
CA ASN A 76 22.47 6.70 -11.44
C ASN A 76 21.36 5.64 -11.53
N LEU A 77 20.21 5.82 -10.87
CA LEU A 77 19.08 4.91 -10.98
C LEU A 77 18.48 4.90 -12.40
N SER A 78 17.79 3.80 -12.74
CA SER A 78 16.96 3.73 -13.93
C SER A 78 15.89 4.84 -13.90
N PRO A 79 15.41 5.35 -15.06
CA PRO A 79 14.37 6.38 -15.07
C PRO A 79 13.11 5.99 -14.27
N ASP A 80 12.71 4.73 -14.33
CA ASP A 80 11.55 4.20 -13.58
C ASP A 80 11.81 4.26 -12.07
N ASP A 81 12.95 3.71 -11.61
CA ASP A 81 13.36 3.71 -10.21
C ASP A 81 13.49 5.13 -9.65
N ARG A 82 14.12 6.00 -10.43
CA ARG A 82 14.33 7.41 -10.11
C ARG A 82 13.00 8.13 -9.94
N SER A 83 12.05 7.89 -10.84
CA SER A 83 10.75 8.57 -10.86
C SER A 83 9.89 8.25 -9.64
N TYR A 84 9.75 6.98 -9.25
CA TYR A 84 8.91 6.66 -8.08
C TYR A 84 9.60 7.03 -6.77
N LEU A 85 10.93 6.95 -6.68
CA LEU A 85 11.66 7.37 -5.49
C LEU A 85 11.58 8.89 -5.29
N PHE A 86 11.65 9.66 -6.37
CA PHE A 86 11.40 11.10 -6.34
C PHE A 86 10.02 11.43 -5.80
N TRP A 87 8.97 10.81 -6.34
CA TRP A 87 7.60 11.06 -5.87
C TRP A 87 7.34 10.47 -4.48
N ALA A 88 8.08 9.43 -4.05
CA ALA A 88 8.06 8.97 -2.67
C ALA A 88 8.56 10.07 -1.73
N ALA A 89 9.68 10.73 -2.06
CA ALA A 89 10.23 11.84 -1.26
C ALA A 89 9.28 13.05 -1.22
N VAL A 90 8.66 13.42 -2.35
CA VAL A 90 7.67 14.52 -2.41
C VAL A 90 6.45 14.24 -1.51
N LEU A 91 6.07 12.98 -1.34
CA LEU A 91 4.84 12.58 -0.64
C LEU A 91 5.06 11.91 0.73
N HIS A 92 6.30 11.69 1.18
CA HIS A 92 6.60 10.83 2.35
C HIS A 92 5.89 11.28 3.62
N ASP A 93 5.73 12.59 3.79
CA ASP A 93 5.13 13.22 4.94
C ASP A 93 3.73 13.80 4.70
N VAL A 94 3.10 13.50 3.56
CA VAL A 94 1.77 14.03 3.20
C VAL A 94 0.67 13.66 4.22
N GLY A 95 0.92 12.64 5.05
CA GLY A 95 0.03 12.22 6.13
C GLY A 95 0.10 13.08 7.39
N LYS A 96 1.18 13.86 7.62
CA LYS A 96 1.39 14.59 8.89
C LYS A 96 0.23 15.53 9.24
N PRO A 97 -0.29 16.39 8.33
CA PRO A 97 -1.37 17.32 8.67
C PRO A 97 -2.63 16.67 9.27
N SER A 98 -2.90 15.40 8.94
CA SER A 98 -4.07 14.68 9.44
C SER A 98 -3.91 14.11 10.84
N VAL A 99 -2.68 14.04 11.37
CA VAL A 99 -2.36 13.35 12.63
C VAL A 99 -1.41 14.13 13.55
N THR A 100 -0.99 15.34 13.15
CA THR A 100 -0.12 16.19 13.98
C THR A 100 -0.87 16.71 15.20
N LEU A 101 -0.25 16.57 16.37
CA LEU A 101 -0.76 17.01 17.66
C LEU A 101 0.29 17.85 18.39
N HIS A 102 -0.16 18.89 19.09
CA HIS A 102 0.64 19.63 20.06
C HIS A 102 0.57 18.91 21.40
N GLU A 103 1.71 18.42 21.86
CA GLU A 103 1.84 17.75 23.15
C GLU A 103 1.91 18.78 24.29
N GLY A 104 1.45 18.40 25.48
CA GLY A 104 1.37 19.32 26.64
C GLY A 104 2.71 19.85 27.16
N ASN A 105 3.85 19.32 26.68
CA ASN A 105 5.21 19.73 27.02
C ASN A 105 5.86 20.62 25.95
N GLY A 106 5.08 21.17 25.02
CA GLY A 106 5.58 22.02 23.92
C GLY A 106 6.22 21.26 22.76
N ARG A 107 6.12 19.92 22.77
CA ARG A 107 6.57 19.05 21.68
C ARG A 107 5.47 18.87 20.64
N ILE A 108 5.86 18.43 19.45
CA ILE A 108 4.92 18.11 18.38
C ILE A 108 5.13 16.65 17.96
N SER A 109 4.03 15.92 17.77
CA SER A 109 4.08 14.54 17.30
C SER A 109 3.10 14.30 16.16
N SER A 110 3.48 13.45 15.21
CA SER A 110 2.64 13.06 14.06
C SER A 110 2.54 11.53 13.99
N ARG A 111 2.17 10.88 15.11
CA ARG A 111 2.16 9.42 15.21
C ARG A 111 1.20 8.80 14.19
N GLY A 112 1.71 7.85 13.39
CA GLY A 112 0.93 7.15 12.36
C GLY A 112 0.84 7.84 11.01
N HIS A 113 1.54 8.97 10.80
CA HIS A 113 1.51 9.70 9.53
C HIS A 113 1.98 8.86 8.35
N SER A 114 2.96 7.96 8.51
CA SER A 114 3.49 7.13 7.40
C SER A 114 2.40 6.26 6.77
N ARG A 115 1.54 5.64 7.59
CA ARG A 115 0.40 4.83 7.12
C ARG A 115 -0.68 5.69 6.46
N VAL A 116 -0.98 6.85 7.05
CA VAL A 116 -1.97 7.79 6.49
C VAL A 116 -1.48 8.37 5.17
N GLY A 117 -0.20 8.77 5.12
CA GLY A 117 0.49 9.31 3.95
C GLY A 117 0.50 8.32 2.80
N ALA A 118 0.81 7.03 3.05
CA ALA A 118 0.73 6.00 2.02
C ALA A 118 -0.70 5.83 1.46
N SER A 119 -1.75 5.98 2.29
CA SER A 119 -3.14 5.95 1.81
C SER A 119 -3.50 7.16 0.97
N ILE A 120 -3.06 8.36 1.38
CA ILE A 120 -3.27 9.60 0.61
C ILE A 120 -2.53 9.51 -0.73
N ALA A 121 -1.24 9.18 -0.72
CA ALA A 121 -0.42 9.02 -1.93
C ALA A 121 -1.04 8.02 -2.90
N ARG A 122 -1.51 6.86 -2.41
CA ARG A 122 -2.19 5.86 -3.24
C ARG A 122 -3.41 6.43 -3.95
N GLN A 123 -4.24 7.22 -3.26
CA GLN A 123 -5.42 7.83 -3.86
C GLN A 123 -5.05 8.88 -4.92
N LEU A 124 -4.09 9.76 -4.62
CA LEU A 124 -3.61 10.77 -5.56
C LEU A 124 -3.07 10.13 -6.85
N LEU A 125 -2.25 9.11 -6.70
CA LEU A 125 -1.62 8.39 -7.81
C LEU A 125 -2.59 7.50 -8.59
N TRP A 126 -3.59 6.92 -7.92
CA TRP A 126 -4.69 6.21 -8.59
C TRP A 126 -5.54 7.15 -9.43
N HIS A 127 -5.84 8.36 -8.92
CA HIS A 127 -6.51 9.40 -9.70
C HIS A 127 -5.68 9.90 -10.87
N ALA A 128 -4.35 9.93 -10.73
CA ALA A 128 -3.43 10.23 -11.82
C ALA A 128 -3.24 9.06 -12.81
N ARG A 129 -3.92 7.93 -12.59
CA ARG A 129 -3.79 6.69 -13.39
C ARG A 129 -2.36 6.15 -13.43
N SER A 130 -1.59 6.37 -12.36
CA SER A 130 -0.25 5.80 -12.26
C SER A 130 -0.32 4.27 -12.23
N PRO A 131 0.59 3.56 -12.91
CA PRO A 131 0.63 2.10 -12.93
C PRO A 131 0.65 1.51 -11.52
N PHE A 132 -0.04 0.38 -11.31
CA PHE A 132 -0.18 -0.24 -10.00
C PHE A 132 1.18 -0.51 -9.33
N ALA A 133 2.09 -1.18 -10.04
CA ALA A 133 3.41 -1.54 -9.50
C ALA A 133 4.22 -0.30 -9.10
N TRP A 134 4.25 0.74 -9.95
CA TRP A 134 4.92 2.01 -9.69
C TRP A 134 4.36 2.70 -8.44
N ARG A 135 3.03 2.76 -8.33
CA ARG A 135 2.33 3.37 -7.21
C ARG A 135 2.56 2.63 -5.90
N GLU A 136 2.45 1.31 -5.90
CA GLU A 136 2.61 0.52 -4.67
C GLU A 136 4.07 0.46 -4.20
N ALA A 137 5.05 0.50 -5.11
CA ALA A 137 6.47 0.63 -4.74
C ALA A 137 6.73 1.94 -3.96
N LEU A 138 6.21 3.05 -4.47
CA LEU A 138 6.25 4.36 -3.80
C LEU A 138 5.52 4.31 -2.45
N CYS A 139 4.30 3.77 -2.40
CA CYS A 139 3.52 3.71 -1.16
C CYS A 139 4.18 2.83 -0.10
N GLY A 140 4.89 1.77 -0.53
CA GLY A 140 5.70 0.93 0.34
C GLY A 140 6.81 1.71 1.03
N ILE A 141 7.52 2.57 0.28
CA ILE A 141 8.54 3.48 0.84
C ILE A 141 7.88 4.44 1.83
N ILE A 142 6.81 5.14 1.46
CA ILE A 142 6.13 6.10 2.35
C ILE A 142 5.69 5.43 3.65
N ALA A 143 5.15 4.22 3.60
CA ALA A 143 4.68 3.50 4.78
C ALA A 143 5.81 3.13 5.75
N HIS A 144 7.06 3.02 5.27
CA HIS A 144 8.21 2.54 6.03
C HIS A 144 9.39 3.51 6.05
N HIS A 145 9.26 4.73 5.51
CA HIS A 145 10.37 5.68 5.24
C HIS A 145 11.26 5.96 6.46
N GLN A 146 10.66 5.78 7.61
CA GLN A 146 11.17 6.08 8.93
C GLN A 146 11.88 4.85 9.57
N LEU A 147 11.62 3.63 9.08
CA LEU A 147 12.19 2.38 9.59
C LEU A 147 13.73 2.38 9.63
N PRO A 148 14.46 2.84 8.60
CA PRO A 148 15.92 2.79 8.62
C PRO A 148 16.55 3.57 9.78
N PHE A 149 15.85 4.56 10.35
CA PHE A 149 16.37 5.34 11.49
C PHE A 149 16.49 4.55 12.78
N TRP A 150 15.75 3.45 12.92
CA TRP A 150 15.65 2.70 14.17
C TRP A 150 15.60 1.19 13.99
N LEU A 151 15.86 0.67 12.78
CA LEU A 151 15.73 -0.76 12.48
C LEU A 151 16.48 -1.62 13.50
N ILE A 152 17.74 -1.28 13.79
CA ILE A 152 18.65 -2.05 14.63
C ILE A 152 18.27 -2.02 16.11
N GLU A 153 17.59 -0.97 16.55
CA GLU A 153 17.12 -0.84 17.92
C GLU A 153 15.86 -1.67 18.18
N ARG A 154 15.27 -2.26 17.13
CA ARG A 154 14.08 -3.11 17.27
C ARG A 154 14.45 -4.48 17.82
N PRO A 155 13.53 -5.14 18.56
CA PRO A 155 13.80 -6.47 19.14
C PRO A 155 14.20 -7.55 18.13
N ASP A 156 13.70 -7.47 16.89
CA ASP A 156 14.00 -8.41 15.81
C ASP A 156 14.25 -7.66 14.49
N PRO A 157 15.46 -7.09 14.32
CA PRO A 157 15.77 -6.25 13.16
C PRO A 157 15.82 -7.08 11.87
N VAL A 158 16.25 -8.35 11.94
CA VAL A 158 16.34 -9.24 10.77
C VAL A 158 14.95 -9.58 10.25
N ARG A 159 14.02 -9.96 11.14
CA ARG A 159 12.63 -10.23 10.73
C ARG A 159 11.96 -9.00 10.12
N LEU A 160 12.18 -7.83 10.71
CA LEU A 160 11.66 -6.58 10.15
C LEU A 160 12.28 -6.28 8.79
N ALA A 161 13.59 -6.50 8.62
CA ALA A 161 14.26 -6.33 7.33
C ALA A 161 13.65 -7.24 6.25
N ILE A 162 13.48 -8.52 6.57
CA ILE A 162 12.83 -9.50 5.68
C ILE A 162 11.40 -9.06 5.35
N ALA A 163 10.58 -8.71 6.35
CA ALA A 163 9.21 -8.28 6.13
C ALA A 163 9.12 -7.01 5.27
N THR A 164 10.01 -6.04 5.49
CA THR A 164 10.06 -4.81 4.70
C THR A 164 10.53 -5.03 3.27
N SER A 165 11.42 -5.99 3.01
CA SER A 165 11.85 -6.33 1.64
C SER A 165 10.68 -6.80 0.75
N TRP A 166 9.60 -7.32 1.35
CA TRP A 166 8.37 -7.69 0.65
C TRP A 166 7.35 -6.55 0.50
N ARG A 167 7.67 -5.35 1.04
CA ARG A 167 6.84 -4.13 0.96
C ARG A 167 7.36 -3.15 -0.07
N CYS A 168 8.67 -2.99 -0.10
CA CYS A 168 9.39 -2.05 -0.94
C CYS A 168 10.83 -2.50 -1.06
N ARG A 169 11.54 -1.96 -2.05
CA ARG A 169 12.97 -2.16 -2.27
C ARG A 169 13.79 -1.49 -1.14
N PRO A 170 14.51 -2.24 -0.29
CA PRO A 170 15.21 -1.63 0.84
C PRO A 170 16.37 -0.70 0.48
N ASP A 171 17.07 -0.93 -0.63
CA ASP A 171 18.06 0.00 -1.17
C ASP A 171 17.47 1.39 -1.44
N HIS A 172 16.28 1.45 -2.04
CA HIS A 172 15.57 2.71 -2.26
C HIS A 172 15.02 3.32 -0.97
N LEU A 173 14.58 2.47 -0.03
CA LEU A 173 14.14 2.90 1.28
C LEU A 173 15.29 3.57 2.05
N CYS A 174 16.48 2.97 2.04
CA CYS A 174 17.68 3.53 2.64
C CYS A 174 18.13 4.82 1.93
N LEU A 175 18.06 4.87 0.59
CA LEU A 175 18.37 6.08 -0.17
C LEU A 175 17.41 7.23 0.15
N HIS A 176 16.11 6.95 0.26
CA HIS A 176 15.12 7.91 0.76
C HIS A 176 15.46 8.37 2.17
N ALA A 177 15.70 7.44 3.11
CA ALA A 177 15.97 7.77 4.50
C ALA A 177 17.25 8.59 4.67
N LYS A 178 18.28 8.34 3.85
CA LYS A 178 19.48 9.17 3.75
C LYS A 178 19.13 10.60 3.35
N ALA A 179 18.31 10.78 2.32
CA ALA A 179 17.85 12.11 1.89
C ALA A 179 16.98 12.81 2.96
N ASP A 180 16.11 12.08 3.66
CA ASP A 180 15.30 12.60 4.79
C ASP A 180 16.21 13.11 5.92
N ALA A 181 17.21 12.30 6.31
CA ALA A 181 18.21 12.70 7.29
C ALA A 181 18.99 13.95 6.86
N LEU A 182 19.46 14.01 5.61
CA LEU A 182 20.18 15.17 5.06
C LEU A 182 19.31 16.42 4.94
N GLY A 183 18.01 16.27 4.67
CA GLY A 183 17.03 17.35 4.57
C GLY A 183 16.48 17.85 5.91
N ARG A 184 17.09 17.47 7.03
CA ARG A 184 16.65 17.79 8.40
C ARG A 184 17.64 18.71 9.11
N LEU A 185 17.15 19.74 9.79
CA LEU A 185 17.97 20.55 10.70
C LEU A 185 17.79 20.05 12.14
N CYS A 186 18.73 19.26 12.62
CA CYS A 186 18.72 18.68 13.97
C CYS A 186 20.15 18.44 14.50
N HIS A 187 20.29 18.29 15.82
CA HIS A 187 21.60 18.05 16.45
C HIS A 187 22.13 16.63 16.19
N ASP A 188 21.25 15.66 16.01
CA ASP A 188 21.53 14.23 15.90
C ASP A 188 21.56 13.70 14.45
N GLN A 189 21.64 14.59 13.45
CA GLN A 189 21.65 14.22 12.03
C GLN A 189 22.68 13.13 11.69
N GLN A 190 23.90 13.25 12.22
CA GLN A 190 24.96 12.27 11.98
C GLN A 190 24.62 10.88 12.54
N ALA A 191 24.02 10.82 13.72
CA ALA A 191 23.58 9.55 14.31
C ALA A 191 22.47 8.90 13.48
N ILE A 192 21.54 9.70 12.92
CA ILE A 192 20.51 9.20 12.01
C ILE A 192 21.15 8.59 10.76
N LEU A 193 22.13 9.26 10.15
CA LEU A 193 22.85 8.74 8.97
C LEU A 193 23.60 7.44 9.25
N GLU A 194 24.19 7.32 10.44
CA GLU A 194 24.81 6.07 10.91
C GLU A 194 23.78 4.95 11.05
N SER A 195 22.62 5.23 11.66
CA SER A 195 21.51 4.27 11.74
C SER A 195 21.02 3.82 10.37
N VAL A 196 20.86 4.74 9.41
CA VAL A 196 20.48 4.41 8.03
C VAL A 196 21.52 3.49 7.37
N SER A 197 22.81 3.78 7.57
CA SER A 197 23.90 2.99 7.01
C SER A 197 23.91 1.57 7.58
N LEU A 198 23.76 1.45 8.90
CA LEU A 198 23.70 0.16 9.56
C LEU A 198 22.41 -0.63 9.18
N ALA A 199 21.28 0.06 8.99
CA ALA A 199 20.06 -0.56 8.46
C ALA A 199 20.31 -1.15 7.06
N GLY A 200 21.01 -0.42 6.19
CA GLY A 200 21.46 -0.92 4.88
C GLY A 200 22.28 -2.21 4.99
N LEU A 201 23.23 -2.27 5.94
CA LEU A 201 24.00 -3.48 6.22
C LEU A 201 23.09 -4.62 6.71
N THR A 202 22.10 -4.33 7.56
CA THR A 202 21.14 -5.35 8.05
C THR A 202 20.35 -5.97 6.90
N PHE A 203 19.87 -5.16 5.94
CA PHE A 203 19.21 -5.67 4.74
C PHE A 203 20.16 -6.48 3.85
N GLN A 204 21.41 -6.04 3.73
CA GLN A 204 22.45 -6.73 2.93
C GLN A 204 22.81 -8.09 3.51
N GLU A 205 23.06 -8.17 4.82
CA GLU A 205 23.35 -9.42 5.54
C GLU A 205 22.17 -10.40 5.49
N GLY A 206 20.95 -9.87 5.54
CA GLY A 206 19.71 -10.64 5.33
C GLY A 206 19.47 -11.07 3.89
N GLY A 207 20.33 -10.69 2.93
CA GLY A 207 20.17 -11.01 1.51
C GLY A 207 18.92 -10.40 0.86
N CYS A 208 18.46 -9.25 1.38
CA CYS A 208 17.18 -8.65 1.00
C CYS A 208 17.26 -7.15 0.69
N LEU A 209 18.45 -6.63 0.36
CA LEU A 209 18.69 -5.21 0.09
C LEU A 209 18.06 -4.71 -1.22
N SER A 210 18.29 -5.40 -2.33
CA SER A 210 17.80 -4.98 -3.67
C SER A 210 16.61 -5.80 -4.16
N THR A 211 16.35 -6.94 -3.52
CA THR A 211 15.27 -7.87 -3.85
C THR A 211 14.61 -8.37 -2.58
N PRO A 212 13.32 -8.78 -2.62
CA PRO A 212 12.69 -9.43 -1.48
C PRO A 212 13.48 -10.67 -1.04
N PHE A 213 13.48 -10.95 0.27
CA PHE A 213 14.04 -12.18 0.83
C PHE A 213 13.43 -13.41 0.14
N THR A 214 14.27 -14.37 -0.23
CA THR A 214 13.82 -15.60 -0.91
C THR A 214 13.45 -16.68 0.10
N PHE A 215 12.15 -16.97 0.22
CA PHE A 215 11.65 -18.09 1.02
C PHE A 215 11.72 -19.42 0.23
N ALA A 216 11.70 -20.55 0.95
CA ALA A 216 11.72 -21.88 0.33
C ALA A 216 10.50 -22.15 -0.57
N ASN A 217 9.33 -21.65 -0.18
CA ASN A 217 8.09 -21.67 -0.95
C ASN A 217 7.13 -20.57 -0.47
N ASP A 218 6.00 -20.40 -1.15
CA ASP A 218 5.00 -19.39 -0.81
C ASP A 218 4.33 -19.62 0.55
N GLU A 219 4.18 -20.87 0.99
CA GLU A 219 3.65 -21.18 2.32
C GLU A 219 4.61 -20.73 3.42
N SER A 220 5.92 -20.94 3.23
CA SER A 220 6.96 -20.50 4.16
C SER A 220 6.95 -18.97 4.30
N ARG A 221 6.75 -18.26 3.19
CA ARG A 221 6.61 -16.81 3.15
C ARG A 221 5.38 -16.34 3.94
N VAL A 222 4.21 -16.91 3.68
CA VAL A 222 2.97 -16.58 4.40
C VAL A 222 3.12 -16.88 5.89
N ALA A 223 3.58 -18.08 6.24
CA ALA A 223 3.78 -18.50 7.62
C ALA A 223 4.75 -17.57 8.37
N PHE A 224 5.89 -17.22 7.76
CA PHE A 224 6.85 -16.30 8.36
C PHE A 224 6.24 -14.93 8.64
N LEU A 225 5.49 -14.37 7.70
CA LEU A 225 5.00 -12.99 7.77
C LEU A 225 3.72 -12.85 8.61
N GLU A 226 3.06 -13.97 8.94
CA GLU A 226 1.89 -14.01 9.83
C GLU A 226 2.20 -14.43 11.26
N LEU A 227 3.19 -15.30 11.48
CA LEU A 227 3.53 -15.86 12.79
C LEU A 227 4.88 -15.33 13.26
N ASP A 228 4.92 -14.78 14.47
CA ASP A 228 6.08 -14.06 15.02
C ASP A 228 7.27 -14.93 15.43
N ASP A 229 7.10 -16.25 15.46
CA ASP A 229 8.07 -17.22 15.98
C ASP A 229 8.71 -18.11 14.89
N ARG A 230 8.47 -17.80 13.61
CA ARG A 230 8.93 -18.62 12.49
C ARG A 230 10.32 -18.23 12.04
N ASP A 231 11.16 -19.24 11.84
CA ASP A 231 12.46 -19.11 11.20
C ASP A 231 12.30 -18.80 9.71
N PRO A 232 13.03 -17.82 9.15
CA PRO A 232 12.89 -17.43 7.74
C PRO A 232 13.36 -18.50 6.74
N HIS A 233 14.19 -19.45 7.18
CA HIS A 233 14.68 -20.58 6.40
C HIS A 233 13.87 -21.87 6.63
N TYR A 234 12.84 -21.82 7.48
CA TYR A 234 11.89 -22.91 7.62
C TYR A 234 11.22 -23.23 6.28
N THR A 235 11.20 -24.51 5.90
CA THR A 235 10.43 -24.99 4.76
C THR A 235 9.09 -25.52 5.24
N ALA A 236 8.04 -24.76 4.99
CA ALA A 236 6.68 -25.17 5.31
C ALA A 236 6.25 -26.35 4.43
N HIS A 237 5.57 -27.31 5.06
CA HIS A 237 4.99 -28.46 4.36
C HIS A 237 3.69 -28.06 3.67
N GLU A 238 3.57 -28.36 2.39
CA GLU A 238 2.41 -28.04 1.56
C GLU A 238 1.50 -29.28 1.42
N ASP A 239 0.51 -29.40 2.31
CA ASP A 239 -0.52 -30.45 2.27
C ASP A 239 -1.92 -29.83 2.24
N PHE A 240 -2.20 -29.10 1.17
CA PHE A 240 -3.46 -28.36 1.01
C PHE A 240 -4.58 -29.29 0.55
N LYS A 241 -5.75 -29.17 1.17
CA LYS A 241 -6.92 -30.01 0.88
C LYS A 241 -7.72 -29.57 -0.33
N CYS A 242 -7.65 -28.28 -0.67
CA CYS A 242 -8.34 -27.65 -1.78
C CYS A 242 -7.68 -26.29 -2.10
N SER A 243 -8.05 -25.73 -3.26
CA SER A 243 -7.67 -24.38 -3.68
C SER A 243 -8.86 -23.43 -3.61
N VAL A 244 -8.64 -22.24 -3.04
CA VAL A 244 -9.68 -21.22 -2.89
C VAL A 244 -9.22 -19.91 -3.49
N THR A 245 -10.01 -19.37 -4.41
CA THR A 245 -9.77 -18.04 -4.98
C THR A 245 -10.62 -17.00 -4.28
N VAL A 246 -9.96 -16.05 -3.63
CA VAL A 246 -10.60 -14.93 -2.95
C VAL A 246 -10.55 -13.72 -3.87
N MET A 247 -11.72 -13.23 -4.30
CA MET A 247 -11.78 -12.01 -5.08
C MET A 247 -11.63 -10.78 -4.17
N ALA A 248 -10.88 -9.79 -4.64
CA ALA A 248 -10.75 -8.48 -4.02
C ALA A 248 -10.87 -7.39 -5.10
N GLY A 249 -11.61 -6.33 -4.78
CA GLY A 249 -11.79 -5.20 -5.69
C GLY A 249 -13.07 -4.43 -5.42
N LEU A 250 -13.03 -3.16 -5.80
CA LEU A 250 -14.15 -2.23 -5.60
C LEU A 250 -15.45 -2.73 -6.30
N PRO A 251 -16.63 -2.31 -5.82
CA PRO A 251 -17.89 -2.53 -6.55
C PRO A 251 -17.76 -2.01 -7.98
N GLY A 252 -18.20 -2.80 -8.96
CA GLY A 252 -18.09 -2.46 -10.37
C GLY A 252 -16.75 -2.81 -11.03
N ALA A 253 -15.74 -3.29 -10.29
CA ALA A 253 -14.43 -3.67 -10.87
C ALA A 253 -14.48 -4.87 -11.86
N GLY A 254 -15.63 -5.55 -11.95
CA GLY A 254 -15.85 -6.68 -12.86
C GLY A 254 -15.36 -8.03 -12.30
N LYS A 255 -15.57 -8.25 -11.00
CA LYS A 255 -15.28 -9.51 -10.30
C LYS A 255 -16.07 -10.67 -10.90
N ASP A 256 -17.38 -10.54 -11.02
CA ASP A 256 -18.24 -11.60 -11.59
C ASP A 256 -17.86 -11.94 -13.03
N THR A 257 -17.53 -10.93 -13.83
CA THR A 257 -17.02 -11.12 -15.20
C THR A 257 -15.66 -11.83 -15.22
N TRP A 258 -14.80 -11.59 -14.22
CA TRP A 258 -13.54 -12.32 -14.11
C TRP A 258 -13.80 -13.78 -13.74
N ILE A 259 -14.66 -14.04 -12.75
CA ILE A 259 -15.03 -15.39 -12.30
C ILE A 259 -15.62 -16.20 -13.46
N SER A 260 -16.61 -15.68 -14.18
CA SER A 260 -17.27 -16.41 -15.27
C SER A 260 -16.33 -16.77 -16.42
N ARG A 261 -15.24 -16.02 -16.61
CA ARG A 261 -14.25 -16.27 -17.66
C ARG A 261 -13.16 -17.24 -17.23
N HIS A 262 -12.74 -17.20 -15.96
CA HIS A 262 -11.54 -17.92 -15.50
C HIS A 262 -11.86 -19.11 -14.60
N ARG A 263 -13.03 -19.12 -13.96
CA ARG A 263 -13.49 -20.15 -13.02
C ARG A 263 -14.98 -20.49 -13.24
N PRO A 264 -15.43 -20.78 -14.48
CA PRO A 264 -16.84 -21.05 -14.77
C PRO A 264 -17.38 -22.30 -14.04
N ASP A 265 -16.51 -23.29 -13.79
CA ASP A 265 -16.91 -24.58 -13.21
C ASP A 265 -16.77 -24.64 -11.68
N HIS A 266 -16.25 -23.57 -11.04
CA HIS A 266 -16.06 -23.56 -9.59
C HIS A 266 -17.33 -23.05 -8.89
N PRO A 267 -17.77 -23.70 -7.80
CA PRO A 267 -18.76 -23.13 -6.90
C PRO A 267 -18.35 -21.74 -6.43
N VAL A 268 -19.31 -20.83 -6.30
CA VAL A 268 -19.07 -19.44 -5.86
C VAL A 268 -19.83 -19.16 -4.57
N VAL A 269 -19.10 -18.82 -3.52
CA VAL A 269 -19.65 -18.23 -2.29
C VAL A 269 -19.62 -16.71 -2.47
N SER A 270 -20.76 -16.12 -2.84
CA SER A 270 -20.90 -14.67 -3.04
C SER A 270 -21.78 -14.06 -1.96
N LEU A 271 -21.24 -13.06 -1.26
CA LEU A 271 -22.01 -12.33 -0.24
C LEU A 271 -23.19 -11.57 -0.85
N ASP A 272 -23.06 -11.13 -2.11
CA ASP A 272 -24.14 -10.41 -2.79
C ASP A 272 -25.27 -11.37 -3.20
N LEU A 273 -24.93 -12.57 -3.70
CA LEU A 273 -25.95 -13.59 -4.02
C LEU A 273 -26.68 -14.08 -2.75
N ILE A 274 -25.94 -14.31 -1.66
CA ILE A 274 -26.54 -14.73 -0.38
C ILE A 274 -27.44 -13.63 0.19
N ARG A 275 -27.07 -12.36 -0.01
CA ARG A 275 -27.89 -11.23 0.40
C ARG A 275 -29.22 -11.21 -0.34
N ASP A 276 -29.19 -11.46 -1.65
CA ASP A 276 -30.40 -11.56 -2.48
C ASP A 276 -31.26 -12.78 -2.10
N GLU A 277 -30.64 -13.94 -1.88
CA GLU A 277 -31.31 -15.19 -1.44
C GLU A 277 -32.05 -14.99 -0.09
N LEU A 278 -31.46 -14.24 0.84
CA LEU A 278 -32.04 -13.96 2.16
C LEU A 278 -32.96 -12.72 2.19
N GLY A 279 -33.06 -11.96 1.09
CA GLY A 279 -33.86 -10.74 1.02
C GLY A 279 -33.39 -9.63 1.97
N VAL A 280 -32.10 -9.59 2.30
CA VAL A 280 -31.50 -8.61 3.24
C VAL A 280 -31.01 -7.38 2.45
N SER A 281 -31.32 -6.15 2.85
CA SER A 281 -30.74 -4.98 2.17
C SER A 281 -29.24 -4.83 2.48
N ALA A 282 -28.47 -4.21 1.58
CA ALA A 282 -27.06 -3.89 1.82
C ALA A 282 -26.84 -2.95 3.03
N THR A 283 -27.89 -2.25 3.45
CA THR A 283 -27.90 -1.35 4.61
C THR A 283 -28.25 -2.04 5.93
N ASP A 284 -28.76 -3.26 5.88
CA ASP A 284 -29.30 -3.95 7.06
C ASP A 284 -28.19 -4.69 7.83
N ASN A 285 -28.55 -5.40 8.90
CA ASN A 285 -27.60 -6.20 9.67
C ASN A 285 -27.05 -7.36 8.82
N GLN A 286 -25.77 -7.27 8.47
CA GLN A 286 -25.09 -8.23 7.60
C GLN A 286 -24.64 -9.52 8.30
N GLY A 287 -24.90 -9.69 9.61
CA GLY A 287 -24.44 -10.83 10.38
C GLY A 287 -24.91 -12.18 9.82
N GLN A 288 -26.18 -12.28 9.44
CA GLN A 288 -26.77 -13.51 8.87
C GLN A 288 -26.17 -13.86 7.50
N VAL A 289 -25.96 -12.86 6.63
CA VAL A 289 -25.32 -13.03 5.32
C VAL A 289 -23.89 -13.56 5.47
N ILE A 290 -23.11 -12.99 6.39
CA ILE A 290 -21.74 -13.41 6.67
C ILE A 290 -21.72 -14.84 7.24
N GLN A 291 -22.64 -15.17 8.14
CA GLN A 291 -22.74 -16.51 8.72
C GLN A 291 -23.06 -17.55 7.64
N ALA A 292 -24.08 -17.32 6.82
CA ALA A 292 -24.45 -18.20 5.72
C ALA A 292 -23.30 -18.38 4.71
N ALA A 293 -22.55 -17.31 4.40
CA ALA A 293 -21.37 -17.39 3.55
C ALA A 293 -20.27 -18.28 4.17
N HIS A 294 -19.98 -18.12 5.45
CA HIS A 294 -19.03 -18.98 6.16
C HIS A 294 -19.49 -20.44 6.22
N GLU A 295 -20.78 -20.70 6.43
CA GLU A 295 -21.33 -22.06 6.47
C GLU A 295 -21.18 -22.75 5.11
N ARG A 296 -21.57 -22.08 4.02
CA ARG A 296 -21.41 -22.60 2.64
C ARG A 296 -19.93 -22.83 2.28
N ALA A 297 -19.03 -21.94 2.71
CA ALA A 297 -17.60 -22.17 2.54
C ALA A 297 -17.10 -23.39 3.35
N ARG A 298 -17.57 -23.58 4.60
CA ARG A 298 -17.19 -24.75 5.42
C ARG A 298 -17.64 -26.06 4.80
N GLU A 299 -18.76 -26.11 4.09
CA GLU A 299 -19.19 -27.31 3.36
C GLU A 299 -18.16 -27.70 2.29
N TYR A 300 -17.76 -26.76 1.44
CA TYR A 300 -16.74 -27.00 0.42
C TYR A 300 -15.37 -27.34 1.02
N LEU A 301 -14.95 -26.62 2.06
CA LEU A 301 -13.68 -26.86 2.75
C LEU A 301 -13.62 -28.25 3.39
N ARG A 302 -14.70 -28.73 4.01
CA ARG A 302 -14.78 -30.09 4.58
C ARG A 302 -14.74 -31.17 3.50
N ALA A 303 -15.31 -30.88 2.33
CA ALA A 303 -15.32 -31.78 1.19
C ALA A 303 -14.03 -31.73 0.35
N GLY A 304 -13.08 -30.83 0.65
CA GLY A 304 -11.89 -30.62 -0.18
C GLY A 304 -12.23 -30.11 -1.58
N THR A 305 -13.33 -29.36 -1.71
CA THR A 305 -13.80 -28.84 -3.00
C THR A 305 -13.22 -27.45 -3.27
N ASP A 306 -12.63 -27.26 -4.45
CA ASP A 306 -12.16 -25.95 -4.90
C ASP A 306 -13.32 -25.00 -5.15
N PHE A 307 -13.20 -23.74 -4.70
CA PHE A 307 -14.28 -22.76 -4.87
C PHE A 307 -13.77 -21.31 -4.93
N VAL A 308 -14.67 -20.39 -5.26
CA VAL A 308 -14.40 -18.95 -5.29
C VAL A 308 -15.15 -18.25 -4.15
N TRP A 309 -14.43 -17.46 -3.35
CA TRP A 309 -15.02 -16.52 -2.41
C TRP A 309 -15.11 -15.13 -3.06
N ASN A 310 -16.34 -14.67 -3.35
CA ASN A 310 -16.58 -13.39 -3.99
C ASN A 310 -17.15 -12.36 -3.01
N ALA A 311 -16.35 -11.34 -2.72
CA ALA A 311 -16.75 -10.16 -1.96
C ALA A 311 -15.91 -8.95 -2.40
N THR A 312 -16.24 -7.76 -1.90
CA THR A 312 -15.46 -6.55 -2.20
C THR A 312 -14.05 -6.60 -1.59
N ASN A 313 -13.92 -7.09 -0.35
CA ASN A 313 -12.64 -7.37 0.31
C ASN A 313 -11.62 -6.22 0.23
N VAL A 314 -12.11 -4.98 0.36
CA VAL A 314 -11.34 -3.75 0.13
C VAL A 314 -10.30 -3.43 1.21
N THR A 315 -10.48 -3.94 2.43
CA THR A 315 -9.57 -3.70 3.56
C THR A 315 -8.90 -4.99 3.98
N ARG A 316 -7.68 -4.89 4.53
CA ARG A 316 -6.94 -6.03 5.10
C ARG A 316 -7.73 -6.72 6.20
N GLN A 317 -8.44 -5.96 7.04
CA GLN A 317 -9.27 -6.51 8.12
C GLN A 317 -10.43 -7.38 7.60
N ASN A 318 -11.04 -7.02 6.48
CA ASN A 318 -12.11 -7.82 5.89
C ASN A 318 -11.54 -9.11 5.29
N ARG A 319 -10.41 -9.01 4.58
CA ARG A 319 -9.70 -10.17 4.04
C ARG A 319 -9.23 -11.12 5.13
N SER A 320 -8.64 -10.62 6.23
CA SER A 320 -8.09 -11.47 7.29
C SER A 320 -9.12 -12.42 7.92
N LYS A 321 -10.40 -12.05 7.93
CA LYS A 321 -11.48 -12.90 8.45
C LYS A 321 -11.70 -14.13 7.58
N VAL A 322 -11.83 -13.94 6.27
CA VAL A 322 -11.99 -15.05 5.33
C VAL A 322 -10.70 -15.85 5.23
N LEU A 323 -9.54 -15.21 5.12
CA LEU A 323 -8.26 -15.89 5.01
C LEU A 323 -7.99 -16.82 6.20
N ARG A 324 -8.29 -16.38 7.43
CA ARG A 324 -8.18 -17.23 8.62
C ARG A 324 -9.06 -18.48 8.51
N LEU A 325 -10.33 -18.32 8.13
CA LEU A 325 -11.24 -19.46 7.94
C LEU A 325 -10.67 -20.46 6.92
N LEU A 326 -10.15 -19.98 5.80
CA LEU A 326 -9.59 -20.85 4.76
C LEU A 326 -8.34 -21.61 5.26
N ARG A 327 -7.44 -20.93 5.98
CA ARG A 327 -6.23 -21.53 6.54
C ARG A 327 -6.52 -22.55 7.64
N ASP A 328 -7.52 -22.30 8.49
CA ASP A 328 -7.94 -23.26 9.54
C ASP A 328 -8.35 -24.63 8.96
N TYR A 329 -8.72 -24.67 7.67
CA TYR A 329 -9.08 -25.89 6.95
C TYR A 329 -7.96 -26.44 6.05
N GLY A 330 -6.80 -25.79 6.01
CA GLY A 330 -5.68 -26.19 5.15
C GLY A 330 -5.96 -25.95 3.67
N ALA A 331 -6.60 -24.83 3.31
CA ALA A 331 -6.79 -24.45 1.92
C ALA A 331 -5.57 -23.69 1.37
N TRP A 332 -5.20 -23.97 0.12
CA TRP A 332 -4.29 -23.12 -0.65
C TRP A 332 -5.07 -21.90 -1.16
N ILE A 333 -4.54 -20.69 -0.97
CA ILE A 333 -5.27 -19.46 -1.22
C ILE A 333 -4.61 -18.67 -2.35
N GLU A 334 -5.43 -18.25 -3.31
CA GLU A 334 -5.09 -17.21 -4.27
C GLU A 334 -6.00 -15.99 -4.04
N ILE A 335 -5.43 -14.80 -3.89
CA ILE A 335 -6.20 -13.56 -3.94
C ILE A 335 -6.10 -12.99 -5.36
N VAL A 336 -7.24 -12.77 -6.00
CA VAL A 336 -7.33 -12.08 -7.29
C VAL A 336 -7.82 -10.66 -7.05
N TYR A 337 -6.91 -9.70 -7.21
CA TYR A 337 -7.19 -8.28 -7.04
C TYR A 337 -7.45 -7.62 -8.39
N LEU A 338 -8.63 -7.03 -8.57
CA LEU A 338 -8.97 -6.28 -9.77
C LEU A 338 -8.68 -4.78 -9.57
N GLU A 339 -7.61 -4.32 -10.21
CA GLU A 339 -7.23 -2.91 -10.25
C GLU A 339 -7.89 -2.24 -11.45
N VAL A 340 -8.70 -1.21 -11.20
CA VAL A 340 -9.45 -0.50 -12.25
C VAL A 340 -9.25 0.99 -12.09
N CYS A 341 -8.99 1.69 -13.20
CA CYS A 341 -8.83 3.15 -13.15
C CYS A 341 -10.14 3.86 -12.76
N PRO A 342 -10.08 5.07 -12.17
CA PRO A 342 -11.25 5.75 -11.60
C PRO A 342 -12.41 5.92 -12.59
N ASP A 343 -12.12 6.32 -13.84
CA ASP A 343 -13.15 6.61 -14.83
C ASP A 343 -13.82 5.34 -15.34
N GLN A 344 -13.05 4.26 -15.50
CA GLN A 344 -13.59 2.96 -15.85
C GLN A 344 -14.47 2.41 -14.74
N LEU A 345 -14.03 2.50 -13.49
CA LEU A 345 -14.78 2.03 -12.34
C LEU A 345 -16.12 2.77 -12.21
N ARG A 346 -16.11 4.11 -12.34
CA ARG A 346 -17.33 4.92 -12.29
C ARG A 346 -18.26 4.62 -13.46
N ARG A 347 -17.73 4.45 -14.67
CA ARG A 347 -18.50 4.07 -15.86
C ARG A 347 -19.15 2.70 -15.68
N GLN A 348 -18.39 1.72 -15.20
CA GLN A 348 -18.87 0.36 -14.94
C GLN A 348 -19.95 0.38 -13.84
N ASN A 349 -19.70 1.06 -12.73
CA ASN A 349 -20.66 1.13 -11.62
C ASN A 349 -22.00 1.77 -12.03
N ARG A 350 -21.98 2.83 -12.84
CA ARG A 350 -23.20 3.49 -13.33
C ARG A 350 -24.05 2.61 -14.25
N ASN A 351 -23.42 1.69 -14.98
CA ASN A 351 -24.11 0.85 -15.96
C ASN A 351 -24.67 -0.45 -15.35
N ARG A 352 -24.55 -0.63 -14.03
CA ARG A 352 -25.06 -1.80 -13.30
C ARG A 352 -26.51 -1.56 -12.87
N SER A 353 -27.29 -2.64 -12.81
CA SER A 353 -28.63 -2.63 -12.22
C SER A 353 -28.62 -2.32 -10.72
N ASP A 354 -27.55 -2.72 -10.02
CA ASP A 354 -27.30 -2.55 -8.59
C ASP A 354 -26.19 -1.50 -8.32
N ALA A 355 -26.26 -0.36 -9.03
CA ALA A 355 -25.26 0.70 -8.93
C ALA A 355 -25.12 1.22 -7.49
N VAL A 356 -23.87 1.25 -7.00
CA VAL A 356 -23.57 1.78 -5.66
C VAL A 356 -23.48 3.31 -5.71
N PRO A 357 -24.05 4.08 -4.76
CA PRO A 357 -23.94 5.53 -4.75
C PRO A 357 -22.49 6.02 -4.78
N ASN A 358 -22.21 7.10 -5.53
CA ASN A 358 -20.85 7.64 -5.67
C ASN A 358 -20.18 7.93 -4.32
N ALA A 359 -20.92 8.45 -3.33
CA ALA A 359 -20.39 8.71 -2.00
C ALA A 359 -19.90 7.43 -1.28
N VAL A 360 -20.58 6.31 -1.48
CA VAL A 360 -20.16 5.01 -0.94
C VAL A 360 -18.94 4.49 -1.70
N LEU A 361 -18.91 4.65 -3.03
CA LEU A 361 -17.74 4.27 -3.83
C LEU A 361 -16.50 5.06 -3.43
N ASP A 362 -16.61 6.38 -3.30
CA ASP A 362 -15.51 7.25 -2.86
C ASP A 362 -15.05 6.89 -1.43
N HIS A 363 -15.97 6.50 -0.54
CA HIS A 363 -15.62 5.99 0.80
C HIS A 363 -14.85 4.66 0.76
N LEU A 364 -15.24 3.74 -0.14
CA LEU A 364 -14.53 2.47 -0.32
C LEU A 364 -13.14 2.68 -0.94
N VAL A 365 -13.01 3.61 -1.90
CA VAL A 365 -11.72 4.01 -2.49
C VAL A 365 -10.77 4.51 -1.40
N ARG A 366 -11.24 5.35 -0.47
CA ARG A 366 -10.40 5.84 0.64
C ARG A 366 -9.91 4.75 1.59
N LYS A 367 -10.64 3.65 1.68
CA LYS A 367 -10.34 2.49 2.53
C LYS A 367 -9.62 1.36 1.79
N LEU A 368 -9.38 1.53 0.49
CA LEU A 368 -8.79 0.49 -0.33
C LEU A 368 -7.35 0.24 0.09
N GLU A 369 -7.12 -0.97 0.60
CA GLU A 369 -5.81 -1.52 0.90
C GLU A 369 -5.62 -2.69 -0.07
N PRO A 370 -4.78 -2.58 -1.12
CA PRO A 370 -4.50 -3.70 -2.01
C PRO A 370 -4.04 -4.94 -1.22
N PRO A 371 -4.33 -6.16 -1.70
CA PRO A 371 -3.82 -7.37 -1.08
C PRO A 371 -2.30 -7.38 -1.07
N GLU A 372 -1.75 -7.66 0.09
CA GLU A 372 -0.32 -7.69 0.27
C GLU A 372 0.20 -9.11 0.09
N MET A 373 1.48 -9.24 -0.26
CA MET A 373 2.02 -10.52 -0.71
C MET A 373 1.79 -11.64 0.33
N TRP A 374 2.05 -11.42 1.63
CA TRP A 374 1.83 -12.45 2.68
C TRP A 374 0.37 -12.76 3.01
N GLU A 375 -0.61 -12.07 2.43
CA GLU A 375 -2.01 -12.40 2.69
C GLU A 375 -2.42 -13.74 2.07
N ALA A 376 -1.70 -14.25 1.08
CA ALA A 376 -1.98 -15.56 0.49
C ALA A 376 -0.75 -16.16 -0.18
N GLN A 377 -0.81 -17.45 -0.51
CA GLN A 377 0.25 -18.14 -1.24
C GLN A 377 0.43 -17.50 -2.61
N LYS A 378 -0.67 -17.06 -3.25
CA LYS A 378 -0.60 -16.32 -4.51
C LYS A 378 -1.45 -15.05 -4.49
N ILE A 379 -0.88 -13.95 -4.98
CA ILE A 379 -1.60 -12.71 -5.28
C ILE A 379 -1.54 -12.46 -6.79
N THR A 380 -2.69 -12.40 -7.43
CA THR A 380 -2.82 -12.08 -8.86
C THR A 380 -3.45 -10.70 -8.99
N VAL A 381 -2.68 -9.71 -9.46
CA VAL A 381 -3.19 -8.37 -9.77
C VAL A 381 -3.59 -8.31 -11.24
N VAL A 382 -4.84 -7.94 -11.50
CA VAL A 382 -5.39 -7.78 -12.85
C VAL A 382 -5.72 -6.31 -13.05
N SER A 383 -4.86 -5.60 -13.78
CA SER A 383 -5.10 -4.22 -14.18
C SER A 383 -5.99 -4.17 -15.43
N ARG A 384 -7.01 -3.31 -15.42
CA ARG A 384 -8.01 -3.17 -16.49
C ARG A 384 -8.34 -1.73 -16.87
#